data_AF-A0A067LR25-F1
#
_entry.id   AF-A0A067LR25-F1
#
_cell.length_a   1.000
_cell.length_b   1.000
_cell.length_c   1.000
_cell.angle_alpha   90.00
_cell.angle_beta   90.00
_cell.angle_gamma   90.00
#
_symmetry.space_group_name_H-M   'P 1'
#
loop_
_entity.id
_entity.type
_entity.pdbx_description
1 polymer ?
#
loop_
_entity_poly.entity_id
_entity_poly.type
_entity_poly.pdbx_seq_one_letter_code
_entity_poly.pdbx_strand_id
1 'polypeptide(L)'
;MDARIQTLETPPETGPWQDPPPATELRRQIRALLQAVDSNVKLFDDADLREPTNAQSSPDASVSEQDSFKPSPEGFEAAPGHCSHCQDFGNIIQCNTCPRGLCVERVRGLVACLPIEHLTSPFLCPRCHWVEKQEVPYPFTGDIVGIASAQRDRNPLALHFIRFGQDSTETRDHLTVHLNAAFEGFPNHLHVLDFVTSRLKRGSDRVHAKSIPMIEWFDAHPQRDYLLVIDTHAEADTGELCFALDKEGVPLCSPVNKARKTTAGTPYPVLTAPFPPSFWSTFARLLLLHYPFVRALVEENHFDFVVGFTADTVVPRAINPTLLNFVMSVYVHGRRNSIFDAFVEDFGRFQPSVFTPVVLITPKAARTGKRSVDSPAGGLNFARAQGEITDLTAVSLQYSIPRLRPWGMPVPQCMQGTCAGRSPMDATQHERTASRVKFSCPTCGRRTGYLERPEWIKPSKTSRFAYYHDHPLSEDQATFLQDWVNVNAIEKHSEP
;
A
#
# COMPACT_ATOMS: atom_id res chain seq x y z
N MET A 1 44.16 -33.44 -23.93
CA MET A 1 42.78 -32.93 -23.82
C MET A 1 42.20 -33.49 -22.54
N ASP A 2 42.67 -32.95 -21.41
CA ASP A 2 42.22 -33.34 -20.07
C ASP A 2 41.49 -32.16 -19.45
N ALA A 3 40.22 -32.39 -19.10
CA ALA A 3 39.33 -31.39 -18.55
C ALA A 3 39.58 -31.23 -17.04
N ARG A 4 39.95 -30.02 -16.63
CA ARG A 4 39.92 -29.57 -15.24
C ARG A 4 38.48 -29.25 -14.85
N ILE A 5 37.90 -30.10 -14.01
CA ILE A 5 36.73 -29.75 -13.20
C ILE A 5 37.25 -29.00 -11.97
N GLN A 6 36.95 -27.71 -11.88
CA GLN A 6 37.14 -26.94 -10.65
C GLN A 6 35.98 -27.27 -9.70
N THR A 7 36.31 -27.88 -8.58
CA THR A 7 35.44 -28.06 -7.41
C THR A 7 35.07 -26.70 -6.84
N LEU A 8 33.77 -26.41 -6.80
CA LEU A 8 33.20 -25.30 -6.03
C LEU A 8 33.43 -25.58 -4.53
N GLU A 9 34.12 -24.66 -3.87
CA GLU A 9 34.33 -24.67 -2.43
C GLU A 9 33.00 -24.49 -1.70
N THR A 10 32.76 -25.33 -0.68
CA THR A 10 31.65 -25.24 0.26
C THR A 10 31.66 -23.89 0.99
N PRO A 11 30.51 -23.21 1.17
CA PRO A 11 30.43 -21.98 1.93
C PRO A 11 30.78 -22.23 3.41
N PRO A 12 31.31 -21.22 4.13
CA PRO A 12 31.69 -21.37 5.53
C PRO A 12 30.47 -21.67 6.39
N GLU A 13 30.64 -22.59 7.35
CA GLU A 13 29.63 -22.95 8.35
C GLU A 13 29.17 -21.69 9.10
N THR A 14 27.93 -21.27 8.86
CA THR A 14 27.26 -20.27 9.69
C THR A 14 27.13 -20.84 11.10
N GLY A 15 27.59 -20.09 12.10
CA GLY A 15 27.48 -20.47 13.52
C GLY A 15 26.03 -20.79 13.94
N PRO A 16 25.84 -21.38 15.14
CA PRO A 16 24.55 -21.91 15.57
C PRO A 16 23.48 -20.81 15.58
N TRP A 17 22.44 -21.00 14.75
CA TRP A 17 21.24 -20.19 14.75
C TRP A 17 20.60 -20.24 16.14
N GLN A 18 20.36 -19.08 16.76
CA GLN A 18 19.58 -19.01 17.99
C GLN A 18 18.13 -19.34 17.65
N ASP A 19 17.54 -20.27 18.37
CA ASP A 19 16.13 -20.63 18.21
C ASP A 19 15.25 -19.37 18.30
N PRO A 20 14.21 -19.24 17.45
CA PRO A 20 13.28 -18.14 17.55
C PRO A 20 12.62 -18.12 18.95
N PRO A 21 12.26 -16.93 19.46
CA PRO A 21 11.62 -16.82 20.76
C PRO A 21 10.34 -17.68 20.79
N PRO A 22 10.02 -18.32 21.92
CA PRO A 22 8.80 -19.11 22.04
C PRO A 22 7.58 -18.32 21.59
N ALA A 23 6.61 -18.97 20.92
CA ALA A 23 5.40 -18.30 20.40
C ALA A 23 4.63 -17.48 21.46
N THR A 24 4.78 -17.82 22.74
CA THR A 24 4.25 -17.06 23.88
C THR A 24 4.90 -15.68 24.04
N GLU A 25 6.19 -15.55 23.79
CA GLU A 25 6.94 -14.29 23.87
C GLU A 25 6.59 -13.35 22.70
N LEU A 26 6.49 -13.89 21.48
CA LEU A 26 6.05 -13.11 20.32
C LEU A 26 4.62 -12.57 20.51
N ARG A 27 3.70 -13.39 21.04
CA ARG A 27 2.33 -12.95 21.38
C ARG A 27 2.31 -11.87 22.45
N ARG A 28 3.21 -11.94 23.44
CA ARG A 28 3.38 -10.91 24.48
C ARG A 28 3.85 -9.58 23.87
N GLN A 29 4.83 -9.63 22.97
CA GLN A 29 5.36 -8.45 22.28
C GLN A 29 4.28 -7.79 21.40
N ILE A 30 3.52 -8.57 20.63
CA ILE A 30 2.39 -8.07 19.82
C ILE A 30 1.34 -7.39 20.72
N ARG A 31 0.95 -8.02 21.84
CA ARG A 31 -0.04 -7.45 22.77
C ARG A 31 0.44 -6.14 23.41
N ALA A 32 1.71 -6.07 23.82
CA ALA A 32 2.29 -4.85 24.36
C ALA A 32 2.33 -3.72 23.32
N LEU A 33 2.60 -4.06 22.06
CA LEU A 33 2.65 -3.10 20.96
C LEU A 33 1.25 -2.56 20.62
N LEU A 34 0.22 -3.42 20.60
CA LEU A 34 -1.17 -3.02 20.43
C LEU A 34 -1.66 -2.11 21.58
N GLN A 35 -1.34 -2.45 22.84
CA GLN A 35 -1.71 -1.62 24.01
C GLN A 35 -1.01 -0.25 24.01
N ALA A 36 0.26 -0.19 23.60
CA ALA A 36 0.98 1.07 23.45
C ALA A 36 0.37 1.95 22.35
N VAL A 37 -0.15 1.35 21.28
CA VAL A 37 -0.82 2.08 20.19
C VAL A 37 -2.16 2.63 20.67
N ASP A 38 -3.01 1.84 21.31
CA ASP A 38 -4.28 2.32 21.89
C ASP A 38 -4.05 3.48 22.88
N SER A 39 -2.97 3.40 23.66
CA SER A 39 -2.61 4.46 24.61
C SER A 39 -2.11 5.73 23.90
N ASN A 40 -1.41 5.60 22.77
CA ASN A 40 -0.97 6.74 21.97
C ASN A 40 -2.13 7.35 21.16
N VAL A 41 -3.05 6.55 20.61
CA VAL A 41 -4.25 7.04 19.92
C VAL A 41 -5.07 7.93 20.85
N LYS A 42 -5.29 7.48 22.11
CA LYS A 42 -5.97 8.30 23.13
C LYS A 42 -5.24 9.61 23.47
N LEU A 43 -3.91 9.61 23.48
CA LEU A 43 -3.11 10.82 23.71
C LEU A 43 -3.21 11.84 22.55
N PHE A 44 -3.54 11.39 21.34
CA PHE A 44 -3.76 12.27 20.19
C PHE A 44 -5.20 12.79 20.13
N ASP A 45 -6.20 11.97 20.50
CA ASP A 45 -7.60 12.41 20.60
C ASP A 45 -7.78 13.52 21.67
N ASP A 46 -7.01 13.46 22.77
CA ASP A 46 -7.04 14.46 23.84
C ASP A 46 -6.27 15.77 23.52
N ALA A 47 -5.40 15.76 22.50
CA ALA A 47 -4.55 16.91 22.16
C ALA A 47 -5.20 17.88 21.16
N ASP A 48 -6.16 17.42 20.35
CA ASP A 48 -6.78 18.21 19.26
C ASP A 48 -8.25 18.60 19.51
N LEU A 49 -8.83 18.30 20.68
CA LEU A 49 -10.22 18.65 21.00
C LEU A 49 -10.34 19.38 22.34
N ARG A 50 -10.05 20.69 22.34
CA ARG A 50 -10.59 21.62 23.35
C ARG A 50 -11.37 22.74 22.67
N GLU A 51 -12.65 22.47 22.44
CA GLU A 51 -13.68 23.50 22.26
C GLU A 51 -14.78 23.34 23.33
N PRO A 52 -15.47 24.43 23.71
CA PRO A 52 -16.14 24.55 25.00
C PRO A 52 -17.46 23.79 25.05
N THR A 53 -17.66 23.07 26.14
CA THR A 53 -18.87 22.31 26.44
C THR A 53 -20.06 23.24 26.73
N ASN A 54 -21.10 23.13 25.92
CA ASN A 54 -22.46 23.51 26.32
C ASN A 54 -23.52 22.71 25.53
N ALA A 55 -24.62 22.40 26.21
CA ALA A 55 -25.85 21.71 25.77
C ALA A 55 -25.76 20.17 25.72
N GLN A 56 -26.28 19.47 26.74
CA GLN A 56 -27.68 19.05 26.97
C GLN A 56 -28.04 17.72 26.30
N SER A 57 -28.28 16.75 27.19
CA SER A 57 -28.67 15.36 26.97
C SER A 57 -30.10 15.19 26.46
N SER A 58 -30.32 14.20 25.58
CA SER A 58 -31.60 13.47 25.41
C SER A 58 -31.41 12.19 24.58
N PRO A 59 -32.33 11.21 24.64
CA PRO A 59 -31.99 9.82 24.96
C PRO A 59 -32.13 8.79 23.82
N ASP A 60 -31.49 7.65 24.08
CA ASP A 60 -31.67 6.28 23.59
C ASP A 60 -32.66 6.01 22.44
N ALA A 61 -32.11 5.54 21.32
CA ALA A 61 -32.81 4.72 20.34
C ALA A 61 -31.96 3.49 20.01
N SER A 62 -32.40 2.34 20.52
CA SER A 62 -31.90 1.01 20.17
C SER A 62 -32.24 0.70 18.71
N VAL A 63 -31.23 0.53 17.87
CA VAL A 63 -31.36 0.08 16.47
C VAL A 63 -30.95 -1.39 16.39
N SER A 64 -31.88 -2.22 15.94
CA SER A 64 -31.68 -3.65 15.66
C SER A 64 -30.89 -3.88 14.38
N GLU A 65 -29.81 -4.66 14.49
CA GLU A 65 -29.22 -5.50 13.44
C GLU A 65 -30.29 -6.40 12.80
N GLN A 66 -30.29 -6.82 11.54
CA GLN A 66 -29.37 -6.75 10.40
C GLN A 66 -30.26 -7.16 9.22
N ASP A 67 -30.49 -6.29 8.24
CA ASP A 67 -31.06 -6.69 6.95
C ASP A 67 -29.98 -6.60 5.89
N SER A 68 -29.78 -7.72 5.19
CA SER A 68 -28.71 -7.93 4.24
C SER A 68 -28.88 -7.05 3.00
N PHE A 69 -28.05 -6.00 2.91
CA PHE A 69 -28.07 -5.03 1.82
C PHE A 69 -27.61 -5.68 0.51
N LYS A 70 -28.56 -5.98 -0.39
CA LYS A 70 -28.29 -6.26 -1.80
C LYS A 70 -28.30 -4.92 -2.54
N PRO A 71 -27.19 -4.46 -3.15
CA PRO A 71 -27.23 -3.26 -3.97
C PRO A 71 -28.10 -3.53 -5.20
N SER A 72 -29.21 -2.79 -5.29
CA SER A 72 -30.00 -2.67 -6.52
C SER A 72 -29.17 -1.95 -7.59
N PRO A 73 -29.20 -2.39 -8.87
CA PRO A 73 -28.55 -1.68 -9.98
C PRO A 73 -29.31 -0.42 -10.42
N GLU A 74 -30.39 -0.05 -9.74
CA GLU A 74 -31.08 1.22 -9.95
C GLU A 74 -30.33 2.33 -9.21
N GLY A 75 -29.88 3.33 -9.97
CA GLY A 75 -28.93 4.34 -9.53
C GLY A 75 -29.30 5.00 -8.20
N PHE A 76 -28.26 5.31 -7.42
CA PHE A 76 -28.36 6.03 -6.15
C PHE A 76 -29.13 7.37 -6.36
N GLU A 77 -30.42 7.38 -6.06
CA GLU A 77 -31.19 8.60 -5.92
C GLU A 77 -30.79 9.25 -4.59
N ALA A 78 -30.04 10.35 -4.66
CA ALA A 78 -29.75 11.12 -3.46
C ALA A 78 -31.07 11.57 -2.85
N ALA A 79 -31.24 11.36 -1.54
CA ALA A 79 -32.43 11.83 -0.84
C ALA A 79 -32.61 13.35 -1.06
N PRO A 80 -33.85 13.85 -1.24
CA PRO A 80 -34.11 15.27 -1.44
C PRO A 80 -33.38 16.12 -0.39
N GLY A 81 -32.66 17.15 -0.83
CA GLY A 81 -31.89 18.01 0.06
C GLY A 81 -30.51 17.50 0.49
N HIS A 82 -29.97 16.47 -0.17
CA HIS A 82 -28.58 16.05 -0.01
C HIS A 82 -27.74 16.35 -1.25
N CYS A 83 -26.49 16.72 -1.04
CA CYS A 83 -25.52 16.83 -2.13
C CYS A 83 -25.30 15.45 -2.74
N SER A 84 -25.61 15.27 -4.02
CA SER A 84 -25.40 14.00 -4.73
C SER A 84 -23.92 13.60 -4.81
N HIS A 85 -23.01 14.48 -4.41
CA HIS A 85 -21.58 14.22 -4.39
C HIS A 85 -21.03 13.87 -3.00
N CYS A 86 -21.10 14.77 -2.02
CA CYS A 86 -20.55 14.53 -0.68
C CYS A 86 -21.57 13.95 0.31
N GLN A 87 -22.82 13.76 -0.10
CA GLN A 87 -23.95 13.35 0.75
C GLN A 87 -24.22 14.28 1.96
N ASP A 88 -23.55 15.43 2.01
CA ASP A 88 -23.75 16.44 3.05
C ASP A 88 -24.99 17.28 2.77
N PHE A 89 -25.47 17.94 3.82
CA PHE A 89 -26.59 18.87 3.80
C PHE A 89 -26.09 20.30 3.62
N GLY A 90 -26.95 21.19 3.13
CA GLY A 90 -26.67 22.61 3.02
C GLY A 90 -27.41 23.27 1.87
N ASN A 91 -26.86 24.38 1.38
CA ASN A 91 -27.40 25.04 0.20
C ASN A 91 -27.01 24.22 -1.03
N ILE A 92 -28.01 23.61 -1.68
CA ILE A 92 -27.81 22.71 -2.81
C ILE A 92 -28.36 23.34 -4.08
N ILE A 93 -27.51 23.46 -5.08
CA ILE A 93 -27.91 23.82 -6.44
C ILE A 93 -28.36 22.56 -7.18
N GLN A 94 -29.55 22.58 -7.78
CA GLN A 94 -30.09 21.46 -8.56
C GLN A 94 -29.65 21.57 -10.02
N CYS A 95 -29.23 20.44 -10.59
CA CYS A 95 -28.92 20.34 -12.02
C CYS A 95 -30.18 20.57 -12.86
N ASN A 96 -30.06 21.38 -13.91
CA ASN A 96 -31.18 21.70 -14.80
C ASN A 96 -31.67 20.50 -15.62
N THR A 97 -30.86 19.46 -15.80
CA THR A 97 -31.15 18.31 -16.69
C THR A 97 -31.31 16.96 -15.98
N CYS A 98 -31.03 16.86 -14.69
CA CYS A 98 -31.16 15.60 -13.94
C CYS A 98 -31.45 15.87 -12.45
N PRO A 99 -31.92 14.90 -11.66
CA PRO A 99 -32.30 15.13 -10.26
C PRO A 99 -31.11 15.31 -9.30
N ARG A 100 -29.87 15.41 -9.81
CA ARG A 100 -28.70 15.59 -8.95
C ARG A 100 -28.54 17.04 -8.49
N GLY A 101 -28.17 17.20 -7.23
CA GLY A 101 -27.79 18.49 -6.66
C GLY A 101 -26.36 18.49 -6.14
N LEU A 102 -25.72 19.66 -6.10
CA LEU A 102 -24.40 19.87 -5.51
C LEU A 102 -24.46 20.92 -4.40
N CYS A 103 -23.76 20.70 -3.28
CA CYS A 103 -23.69 21.72 -2.24
C CYS A 103 -22.80 22.88 -2.69
N VAL A 104 -23.33 24.10 -2.59
CA VAL A 104 -22.62 25.37 -2.76
C VAL A 104 -22.20 26.01 -1.43
N GLU A 105 -22.75 25.51 -0.33
CA GLU A 105 -22.37 25.86 1.03
C GLU A 105 -22.66 24.67 1.95
N ARG A 106 -21.71 24.28 2.81
CA ARG A 106 -21.93 23.23 3.82
C ARG A 106 -22.28 23.85 5.16
N VAL A 107 -23.18 23.22 5.91
CA VAL A 107 -23.69 23.72 7.20
C VAL A 107 -22.59 23.96 8.25
N ARG A 108 -21.44 23.29 8.12
CA ARG A 108 -20.32 23.35 9.10
C ARG A 108 -19.14 24.26 8.69
N GLY A 109 -19.32 25.18 7.74
CA GLY A 109 -18.25 26.06 7.29
C GLY A 109 -17.09 25.35 6.55
N LEU A 110 -17.30 24.09 6.16
CA LEU A 110 -16.38 23.34 5.30
C LEU A 110 -16.52 23.79 3.84
N VAL A 111 -15.46 23.62 3.06
CA VAL A 111 -15.43 23.93 1.62
C VAL A 111 -16.55 23.17 0.92
N ALA A 112 -17.45 23.91 0.26
CA ALA A 112 -18.56 23.36 -0.52
C ALA A 112 -18.05 22.47 -1.67
N CYS A 113 -18.92 21.70 -2.31
CA CYS A 113 -18.52 20.93 -3.48
C CYS A 113 -18.40 21.82 -4.72
N LEU A 114 -19.19 22.88 -4.81
CA LEU A 114 -19.10 23.91 -5.84
C LEU A 114 -18.94 25.28 -5.16
N PRO A 115 -17.84 26.02 -5.36
CA PRO A 115 -17.75 27.37 -4.83
C PRO A 115 -18.81 28.26 -5.48
N ILE A 116 -19.49 29.08 -4.67
CA ILE A 116 -20.66 29.86 -5.09
C ILE A 116 -20.33 30.88 -6.21
N GLU A 117 -19.10 31.38 -6.24
CA GLU A 117 -18.57 32.30 -7.24
C GLU A 117 -18.49 31.68 -8.65
N HIS A 118 -18.57 30.35 -8.76
CA HIS A 118 -18.57 29.63 -10.03
C HIS A 118 -19.95 29.09 -10.42
N LEU A 119 -21.00 29.46 -9.69
CA LEU A 119 -22.36 29.09 -10.01
C LEU A 119 -22.83 29.80 -11.28
N THR A 120 -23.04 29.02 -12.35
CA THR A 120 -23.64 29.51 -13.59
C THR A 120 -25.11 29.13 -13.68
N SER A 121 -25.92 29.94 -14.37
CA SER A 121 -27.31 29.62 -14.70
C SER A 121 -27.47 29.60 -16.23
N PRO A 122 -27.95 28.49 -16.83
CA PRO A 122 -28.38 27.24 -16.19
C PRO A 122 -27.20 26.45 -15.61
N PHE A 123 -27.45 25.75 -14.50
CA PHE A 123 -26.47 24.89 -13.86
C PHE A 123 -26.61 23.45 -14.39
N LEU A 124 -25.53 22.91 -14.97
CA LEU A 124 -25.43 21.50 -15.30
C LEU A 124 -24.45 20.84 -14.34
N CYS A 125 -24.84 19.74 -13.69
CA CYS A 125 -23.91 19.00 -12.83
C CYS A 125 -22.78 18.37 -13.67
N PRO A 126 -21.65 17.97 -13.06
CA PRO A 126 -20.53 17.37 -13.77
C PRO A 126 -20.94 16.16 -14.62
N ARG A 127 -21.85 15.30 -14.10
CA ARG A 127 -22.35 14.14 -14.84
C ARG A 127 -23.10 14.52 -16.12
N CYS A 128 -23.89 15.58 -16.12
CA CYS A 128 -24.61 16.02 -17.32
C CYS A 128 -23.66 16.61 -18.35
N HIS A 129 -22.67 17.43 -17.94
CA HIS A 129 -21.59 17.85 -18.83
C HIS A 129 -20.85 16.64 -19.44
N TRP A 130 -20.60 15.57 -18.67
CA TRP A 130 -19.97 14.35 -19.22
C TRP A 130 -20.84 13.61 -20.22
N VAL A 131 -22.14 13.44 -19.94
CA VAL A 131 -23.08 12.81 -20.88
C VAL A 131 -23.11 13.59 -22.20
N GLU A 132 -23.00 14.91 -22.13
CA GLU A 132 -22.93 15.81 -23.30
C GLU A 132 -21.52 15.94 -23.90
N LYS A 133 -20.51 15.25 -23.33
CA LYS A 133 -19.09 15.34 -23.72
C LYS A 133 -18.50 16.76 -23.66
N GLN A 134 -19.04 17.61 -22.81
CA GLN A 134 -18.54 18.97 -22.55
C GLN A 134 -17.55 18.99 -21.39
N GLU A 135 -16.71 20.02 -21.33
CA GLU A 135 -15.89 20.30 -20.14
C GLU A 135 -16.74 20.95 -19.05
N VAL A 136 -16.43 20.63 -17.79
CA VAL A 136 -17.09 21.25 -16.65
C VAL A 136 -16.50 22.67 -16.49
N PRO A 137 -17.30 23.74 -16.64
CA PRO A 137 -16.79 25.11 -16.76
C PRO A 137 -16.48 25.76 -15.40
N TYR A 138 -16.46 24.98 -14.31
CA TYR A 138 -16.27 25.47 -12.95
C TYR A 138 -15.37 24.51 -12.14
N PRO A 139 -14.55 25.04 -11.20
CA PRO A 139 -13.85 24.22 -10.25
C PRO A 139 -14.85 23.58 -9.29
N PHE A 140 -14.61 22.32 -8.99
CA PHE A 140 -15.46 21.54 -8.12
C PHE A 140 -14.57 20.88 -7.07
N THR A 141 -14.80 21.26 -5.82
CA THR A 141 -14.05 20.89 -4.63
C THR A 141 -14.59 19.59 -4.09
N GLY A 142 -14.20 18.52 -4.78
CA GLY A 142 -14.52 17.16 -4.44
C GLY A 142 -13.66 16.23 -5.28
N ASP A 143 -13.07 15.21 -4.65
CA ASP A 143 -12.16 14.27 -5.31
C ASP A 143 -12.77 13.66 -6.60
N ILE A 144 -14.10 13.66 -6.74
CA ILE A 144 -14.78 13.13 -7.93
C ILE A 144 -14.61 13.97 -9.21
N VAL A 145 -14.33 15.29 -9.15
CA VAL A 145 -13.97 16.04 -10.38
C VAL A 145 -12.47 15.98 -10.68
N GLY A 146 -11.62 15.77 -9.68
CA GLY A 146 -10.27 15.25 -9.93
C GLY A 146 -10.33 13.90 -10.67
N ILE A 147 -11.23 13.02 -10.24
CA ILE A 147 -11.55 11.76 -10.92
C ILE A 147 -12.10 12.04 -12.33
N ALA A 148 -13.00 12.98 -12.53
CA ALA A 148 -13.65 13.16 -13.82
C ALA A 148 -12.88 13.95 -14.88
N SER A 149 -12.08 14.93 -14.48
CA SER A 149 -11.11 15.55 -15.38
C SER A 149 -9.99 14.56 -15.72
N ALA A 150 -9.63 13.66 -14.79
CA ALA A 150 -8.75 12.52 -15.08
C ALA A 150 -9.44 11.40 -15.91
N GLN A 151 -10.77 11.34 -15.97
CA GLN A 151 -11.52 10.28 -16.66
C GLN A 151 -11.35 10.27 -18.18
N ARG A 152 -11.03 11.42 -18.80
CA ARG A 152 -10.85 11.50 -20.27
C ARG A 152 -9.65 10.70 -20.78
N ASP A 153 -8.64 10.49 -19.92
CA ASP A 153 -7.38 9.81 -20.26
C ASP A 153 -7.18 8.50 -19.47
N ARG A 154 -8.24 7.92 -18.90
CA ARG A 154 -8.11 6.65 -18.17
C ARG A 154 -7.93 5.49 -19.13
N ASN A 155 -6.80 4.83 -19.00
CA ASN A 155 -6.62 3.51 -19.56
C ASN A 155 -7.65 2.56 -18.92
N PRO A 156 -8.30 1.71 -19.73
CA PRO A 156 -9.00 0.53 -19.24
C PRO A 156 -8.12 -0.24 -18.25
N LEU A 157 -8.67 -0.67 -17.11
CA LEU A 157 -7.97 -1.39 -16.06
C LEU A 157 -8.46 -2.84 -15.96
N ALA A 158 -7.53 -3.78 -16.04
CA ALA A 158 -7.78 -5.15 -15.64
C ALA A 158 -7.31 -5.39 -14.20
N LEU A 159 -8.24 -5.68 -13.31
CA LEU A 159 -8.01 -6.01 -11.91
C LEU A 159 -8.04 -7.52 -11.71
N HIS A 160 -6.91 -8.11 -11.33
CA HIS A 160 -6.75 -9.55 -11.20
C HIS A 160 -6.40 -9.91 -9.75
N PHE A 161 -7.18 -10.75 -9.10
CA PHE A 161 -6.91 -11.28 -7.76
C PHE A 161 -6.41 -12.72 -7.82
N ILE A 162 -5.37 -13.03 -7.07
CA ILE A 162 -4.96 -14.39 -6.72
C ILE A 162 -5.01 -14.50 -5.20
N ARG A 163 -5.92 -15.32 -4.68
CA ARG A 163 -6.20 -15.43 -3.25
C ARG A 163 -6.08 -16.86 -2.77
N PHE A 164 -5.54 -17.07 -1.58
CA PHE A 164 -5.44 -18.40 -0.98
C PHE A 164 -6.46 -18.61 0.12
N GLY A 165 -7.21 -19.71 0.02
CA GLY A 165 -8.34 -19.98 0.93
C GLY A 165 -9.58 -19.11 0.62
N GLN A 166 -10.66 -19.36 1.36
CA GLN A 166 -11.94 -18.66 1.14
C GLN A 166 -12.15 -17.45 2.06
N ASP A 167 -11.33 -17.30 3.11
CA ASP A 167 -11.66 -16.46 4.26
C ASP A 167 -11.23 -14.99 4.11
N SER A 168 -10.28 -14.68 3.21
CA SER A 168 -9.86 -13.30 2.94
C SER A 168 -10.48 -12.79 1.64
N THR A 169 -11.61 -12.09 1.73
CA THR A 169 -12.18 -11.31 0.61
C THR A 169 -12.04 -9.80 0.81
N GLU A 170 -11.61 -9.34 1.99
CA GLU A 170 -11.67 -7.93 2.39
C GLU A 170 -10.96 -7.00 1.40
N THR A 171 -9.72 -7.32 1.05
CA THR A 171 -8.92 -6.55 0.07
C THR A 171 -9.60 -6.51 -1.30
N ARG A 172 -10.13 -7.66 -1.73
CA ARG A 172 -10.82 -7.81 -3.02
C ARG A 172 -12.10 -6.99 -3.04
N ASP A 173 -12.91 -7.07 -2.00
CA ASP A 173 -14.20 -6.40 -1.91
C ASP A 173 -14.01 -4.87 -1.85
N HIS A 174 -13.08 -4.39 -1.01
CA HIS A 174 -12.75 -2.95 -0.95
C HIS A 174 -12.30 -2.42 -2.31
N LEU A 175 -11.29 -3.04 -2.94
CA LEU A 175 -10.80 -2.55 -4.23
C LEU A 175 -11.88 -2.63 -5.32
N THR A 176 -12.65 -3.72 -5.36
CA THR A 176 -13.70 -3.91 -6.37
C THR A 176 -14.82 -2.87 -6.24
N VAL A 177 -15.32 -2.60 -5.03
CA VAL A 177 -16.38 -1.61 -4.80
C VAL A 177 -15.92 -0.21 -5.22
N HIS A 178 -14.74 0.21 -4.79
CA HIS A 178 -14.25 1.55 -5.08
C HIS A 178 -13.85 1.74 -6.55
N LEU A 179 -13.24 0.72 -7.19
CA LEU A 179 -12.93 0.78 -8.61
C LEU A 179 -14.20 0.72 -9.47
N ASN A 180 -15.20 -0.10 -9.12
CA ASN A 180 -16.48 -0.07 -9.82
C ASN A 180 -17.13 1.31 -9.78
N ALA A 181 -17.12 1.98 -8.61
CA ALA A 181 -17.59 3.35 -8.50
C ALA A 181 -16.76 4.33 -9.35
N ALA A 182 -15.43 4.18 -9.37
CA ALA A 182 -14.54 5.02 -10.16
C ALA A 182 -14.74 4.85 -11.69
N PHE A 183 -15.15 3.67 -12.12
CA PHE A 183 -15.36 3.27 -13.52
C PHE A 183 -16.85 3.17 -13.90
N GLU A 184 -17.79 3.64 -13.07
CA GLU A 184 -19.25 3.54 -13.32
C GLU A 184 -19.65 4.15 -14.68
N GLY A 185 -18.99 5.23 -15.10
CA GLY A 185 -19.23 5.88 -16.40
C GLY A 185 -18.68 5.11 -17.61
N PHE A 186 -17.82 4.10 -17.39
CA PHE A 186 -17.16 3.30 -18.41
C PHE A 186 -17.13 1.82 -17.98
N PRO A 187 -18.28 1.14 -17.91
CA PRO A 187 -18.36 -0.23 -17.35
C PRO A 187 -17.47 -1.23 -18.10
N ASN A 188 -17.19 -0.99 -19.39
CA ASN A 188 -16.30 -1.84 -20.18
C ASN A 188 -14.81 -1.56 -19.93
N HIS A 189 -14.44 -0.50 -19.20
CA HIS A 189 -13.06 -0.14 -18.90
C HIS A 189 -12.54 -0.78 -17.61
N LEU A 190 -13.36 -1.50 -16.85
CA LEU A 190 -12.91 -2.26 -15.69
C LEU A 190 -13.24 -3.74 -15.89
N HIS A 191 -12.21 -4.58 -15.94
CA HIS A 191 -12.38 -6.03 -15.97
C HIS A 191 -11.84 -6.64 -14.68
N VAL A 192 -12.67 -7.41 -13.97
CA VAL A 192 -12.27 -8.03 -12.69
C VAL A 192 -12.17 -9.55 -12.85
N LEU A 193 -10.99 -10.10 -12.59
CA LEU A 193 -10.73 -11.53 -12.53
C LEU A 193 -10.35 -11.94 -11.11
N ASP A 194 -10.95 -13.00 -10.58
CA ASP A 194 -10.68 -13.48 -9.22
C ASP A 194 -10.43 -15.00 -9.21
N PHE A 195 -9.19 -15.35 -8.86
CA PHE A 195 -8.75 -16.73 -8.63
C PHE A 195 -8.59 -17.00 -7.15
N VAL A 196 -9.43 -17.90 -6.66
CA VAL A 196 -9.27 -18.52 -5.35
C VAL A 196 -8.54 -19.84 -5.51
N THR A 197 -7.32 -19.92 -4.98
CA THR A 197 -6.54 -21.15 -4.94
C THR A 197 -6.99 -22.00 -3.77
N SER A 198 -7.88 -22.98 -4.00
CA SER A 198 -8.49 -23.78 -2.93
C SER A 198 -8.31 -25.30 -3.02
N ARG A 199 -7.70 -25.88 -4.09
CA ARG A 199 -7.16 -27.26 -4.21
C ARG A 199 -6.74 -27.56 -5.66
N LEU A 200 -5.65 -28.30 -5.88
CA LEU A 200 -5.09 -28.61 -7.21
C LEU A 200 -6.00 -29.39 -8.17
N LYS A 201 -6.97 -30.16 -7.67
CA LYS A 201 -7.57 -31.30 -8.40
C LYS A 201 -8.39 -30.98 -9.66
N ARG A 202 -8.73 -29.71 -9.96
CA ARG A 202 -9.46 -29.30 -11.19
C ARG A 202 -9.00 -27.94 -11.73
N GLY A 203 -7.75 -27.56 -11.43
CA GLY A 203 -7.26 -26.18 -11.53
C GLY A 203 -7.07 -25.67 -12.95
N SER A 204 -6.35 -26.39 -13.82
CA SER A 204 -5.90 -25.86 -15.11
C SER A 204 -7.05 -25.45 -16.03
N ASP A 205 -8.03 -26.33 -16.23
CA ASP A 205 -9.11 -26.09 -17.19
C ASP A 205 -10.07 -25.00 -16.69
N ARG A 206 -10.28 -24.94 -15.37
CA ARG A 206 -11.09 -23.88 -14.75
C ARG A 206 -10.39 -22.53 -14.78
N VAL A 207 -9.08 -22.52 -14.53
CA VAL A 207 -8.25 -21.32 -14.64
C VAL A 207 -8.30 -20.80 -16.06
N HIS A 208 -8.05 -21.69 -17.03
CA HIS A 208 -8.07 -21.36 -18.45
C HIS A 208 -9.46 -20.85 -18.89
N ALA A 209 -10.54 -21.55 -18.54
CA ALA A 209 -11.89 -21.11 -18.87
C ALA A 209 -12.24 -19.73 -18.27
N LYS A 210 -11.75 -19.44 -17.06
CA LYS A 210 -11.93 -18.13 -16.41
C LYS A 210 -11.04 -17.03 -17.00
N SER A 211 -9.91 -17.36 -17.61
CA SER A 211 -9.03 -16.37 -18.23
C SER A 211 -9.44 -15.98 -19.64
N ILE A 212 -10.24 -16.79 -20.35
CA ILE A 212 -10.73 -16.49 -21.71
C ILE A 212 -11.39 -15.10 -21.79
N PRO A 213 -12.37 -14.72 -20.94
CA PRO A 213 -13.00 -13.40 -21.02
C PRO A 213 -12.01 -12.24 -20.83
N MET A 214 -10.98 -12.46 -20.02
CA MET A 214 -9.93 -11.47 -19.78
C MET A 214 -9.01 -11.32 -21.00
N ILE A 215 -8.71 -12.43 -21.69
CA ILE A 215 -7.95 -12.43 -22.95
C ILE A 215 -8.72 -11.67 -24.03
N GLU A 216 -10.01 -11.97 -24.20
CA GLU A 216 -10.88 -11.25 -25.14
C GLU A 216 -10.96 -9.75 -24.80
N TRP A 217 -11.07 -9.43 -23.51
CA TRP A 217 -11.07 -8.04 -23.05
C TRP A 217 -9.72 -7.34 -23.31
N PHE A 218 -8.60 -8.04 -23.16
CA PHE A 218 -7.28 -7.55 -23.50
C PHE A 218 -7.10 -7.29 -25.00
N ASP A 219 -7.67 -8.13 -25.85
CA ASP A 219 -7.64 -7.91 -27.30
C ASP A 219 -8.48 -6.68 -27.71
N ALA A 220 -9.59 -6.43 -27.01
CA ALA A 220 -10.43 -5.25 -27.21
C ALA A 220 -9.80 -3.94 -26.68
N HIS A 221 -8.88 -4.02 -25.71
CA HIS A 221 -8.26 -2.86 -25.07
C HIS A 221 -6.73 -2.96 -25.14
N PRO A 222 -6.11 -2.72 -26.30
CA PRO A 222 -4.66 -2.81 -26.46
C PRO A 222 -3.90 -1.81 -25.58
N GLN A 223 -4.45 -0.61 -25.40
CA GLN A 223 -3.95 0.38 -24.43
C GLN A 223 -4.73 0.21 -23.13
N ARG A 224 -4.09 -0.40 -22.15
CA ARG A 224 -4.72 -0.76 -20.88
C ARG A 224 -3.70 -0.77 -19.76
N ASP A 225 -4.22 -0.64 -18.55
CA ASP A 225 -3.54 -0.93 -17.32
C ASP A 225 -3.94 -2.31 -16.83
N TYR A 226 -3.05 -2.92 -16.07
CA TYR A 226 -3.33 -4.14 -15.34
C TYR A 226 -2.84 -3.95 -13.93
N LEU A 227 -3.62 -4.47 -12.99
CA LEU A 227 -3.34 -4.50 -11.57
C LEU A 227 -3.60 -5.93 -11.12
N LEU A 228 -2.53 -6.69 -10.92
CA LEU A 228 -2.62 -7.97 -10.21
C LEU A 228 -2.45 -7.70 -8.73
N VAL A 229 -3.27 -8.35 -7.91
CA VAL A 229 -3.30 -8.34 -6.46
C VAL A 229 -3.15 -9.78 -6.00
N ILE A 230 -2.06 -10.08 -5.31
CA ILE A 230 -1.91 -11.38 -4.68
C ILE A 230 -2.16 -11.26 -3.18
N ASP A 231 -3.12 -12.03 -2.67
CA ASP A 231 -3.50 -12.12 -1.26
C ASP A 231 -3.38 -13.60 -0.82
N THR A 232 -2.14 -14.05 -0.59
CA THR A 232 -1.86 -15.40 -0.08
C THR A 232 -0.89 -15.37 1.10
N HIS A 233 -0.77 -16.50 1.78
CA HIS A 233 0.30 -16.75 2.72
C HIS A 233 1.63 -16.98 1.99
N ALA A 234 2.72 -16.63 2.67
CA ALA A 234 4.06 -17.02 2.29
C ALA A 234 4.59 -18.05 3.30
N GLU A 235 5.35 -19.02 2.82
CA GLU A 235 6.06 -19.95 3.69
C GLU A 235 7.13 -19.21 4.50
N ALA A 236 7.18 -19.47 5.81
CA ALA A 236 7.98 -18.68 6.74
C ALA A 236 9.49 -18.75 6.48
N ASP A 237 9.96 -19.89 5.98
CA ASP A 237 11.39 -20.22 5.82
C ASP A 237 11.92 -19.86 4.43
N THR A 238 11.07 -19.91 3.40
CA THR A 238 11.48 -19.68 2.00
C THR A 238 10.95 -18.35 1.45
N GLY A 239 9.90 -17.80 2.06
CA GLY A 239 9.14 -16.67 1.53
C GLY A 239 8.32 -17.01 0.27
N GLU A 240 8.25 -18.28 -0.11
CA GLU A 240 7.53 -18.73 -1.30
C GLU A 240 6.01 -18.59 -1.13
N LEU A 241 5.32 -18.33 -2.24
CA LEU A 241 3.88 -18.08 -2.24
C LEU A 241 3.10 -19.37 -2.21
N CYS A 242 2.21 -19.50 -1.24
CA CYS A 242 1.33 -20.64 -1.18
C CYS A 242 0.22 -20.48 -2.23
N PHE A 243 0.15 -21.42 -3.17
CA PHE A 243 -0.67 -21.28 -4.38
C PHE A 243 -1.68 -22.43 -4.54
N ALA A 244 -1.62 -23.44 -3.67
CA ALA A 244 -2.61 -24.50 -3.62
C ALA A 244 -2.52 -25.27 -2.29
N LEU A 245 -3.51 -26.11 -2.04
CA LEU A 245 -3.43 -27.19 -1.07
C LEU A 245 -3.28 -28.51 -1.83
N ASP A 246 -2.42 -29.40 -1.33
CA ASP A 246 -2.33 -30.78 -1.81
C ASP A 246 -3.56 -31.62 -1.39
N LYS A 247 -3.49 -32.96 -1.53
CA LYS A 247 -4.63 -33.82 -1.20
C LYS A 247 -4.83 -33.95 0.32
N GLU A 248 -3.75 -33.77 1.06
CA GLU A 248 -3.61 -33.89 2.50
C GLU A 248 -3.93 -32.56 3.21
N GLY A 249 -4.04 -31.46 2.46
CA GLY A 249 -4.31 -30.12 2.99
C GLY A 249 -3.05 -29.36 3.37
N VAL A 250 -1.88 -29.81 2.93
CA VAL A 250 -0.61 -29.09 3.10
C VAL A 250 -0.53 -27.97 2.05
N PRO A 251 -0.17 -26.74 2.45
CA PRO A 251 0.12 -25.66 1.51
C PRO A 251 1.26 -26.05 0.57
N LEU A 252 1.00 -25.91 -0.73
CA LEU A 252 2.02 -25.97 -1.76
C LEU A 252 2.46 -24.54 -2.04
N CYS A 253 3.75 -24.28 -1.83
CA CYS A 253 4.32 -22.96 -2.01
C CYS A 253 5.36 -22.99 -3.14
N SER A 254 5.50 -21.86 -3.86
CA SER A 254 6.45 -21.72 -4.96
C SER A 254 6.86 -20.27 -5.13
N PRO A 255 8.01 -19.99 -5.75
CA PRO A 255 8.38 -18.62 -6.08
C PRO A 255 7.36 -17.90 -6.93
N VAL A 256 7.18 -16.59 -6.75
CA VAL A 256 6.14 -15.80 -7.42
C VAL A 256 6.12 -15.99 -8.94
N ASN A 257 7.29 -16.10 -9.57
CA ASN A 257 7.41 -16.34 -11.00
C ASN A 257 6.92 -17.74 -11.43
N LYS A 258 7.12 -18.77 -10.60
CA LYS A 258 6.63 -20.14 -10.81
C LYS A 258 5.17 -20.28 -10.41
N ALA A 259 4.79 -19.78 -9.24
CA ALA A 259 3.41 -19.74 -8.75
C ALA A 259 2.50 -19.10 -9.79
N ARG A 260 2.89 -17.95 -10.37
CA ARG A 260 2.17 -17.30 -11.47
C ARG A 260 1.99 -18.21 -12.68
N LYS A 261 3.04 -18.91 -13.12
CA LYS A 261 2.94 -19.83 -14.28
C LYS A 261 1.97 -20.98 -14.00
N THR A 262 1.98 -21.49 -12.77
CA THR A 262 1.15 -22.62 -12.35
C THR A 262 -0.31 -22.23 -12.13
N THR A 263 -0.58 -21.09 -11.49
CA THR A 263 -1.95 -20.62 -11.22
C THR A 263 -2.61 -19.96 -12.40
N ALA A 264 -1.85 -19.43 -13.36
CA ALA A 264 -2.40 -18.77 -14.53
C ALA A 264 -2.68 -19.74 -15.70
N GLY A 265 -2.12 -20.95 -15.67
CA GLY A 265 -2.16 -21.90 -16.79
C GLY A 265 -1.37 -21.37 -17.99
N THR A 266 -0.27 -22.01 -18.37
CA THR A 266 0.52 -21.53 -19.52
C THR A 266 -0.11 -21.89 -20.87
N PRO A 267 0.15 -21.07 -21.92
CA PRO A 267 0.87 -19.81 -21.89
C PRO A 267 -0.11 -18.63 -21.76
N TYR A 268 0.31 -17.60 -21.03
CA TYR A 268 -0.27 -16.26 -21.04
C TYR A 268 0.50 -15.44 -22.10
N PRO A 269 0.28 -15.62 -23.43
CA PRO A 269 0.95 -14.79 -24.45
C PRO A 269 0.50 -13.31 -24.36
N VAL A 270 -0.55 -13.03 -23.59
CA VAL A 270 -1.10 -11.69 -23.45
C VAL A 270 -0.32 -10.80 -22.46
N LEU A 271 0.52 -11.39 -21.59
CA LEU A 271 1.49 -10.62 -20.79
C LEU A 271 2.84 -10.42 -21.52
N THR A 272 3.07 -11.15 -22.62
CA THR A 272 4.18 -10.87 -23.54
C THR A 272 3.79 -9.85 -24.62
N ALA A 273 2.53 -9.39 -24.64
CA ALA A 273 2.13 -8.25 -25.44
C ALA A 273 2.90 -6.99 -24.97
N PRO A 274 3.22 -6.04 -25.86
CA PRO A 274 4.14 -4.94 -25.58
C PRO A 274 3.66 -3.91 -24.53
N PHE A 275 2.48 -4.11 -23.92
CA PHE A 275 1.85 -3.15 -23.02
C PHE A 275 2.05 -3.54 -21.56
N PRO A 276 2.48 -2.60 -20.72
CA PRO A 276 2.97 -2.91 -19.39
C PRO A 276 1.81 -3.26 -18.46
N PRO A 277 1.84 -4.45 -17.84
CA PRO A 277 1.04 -4.69 -16.67
C PRO A 277 1.68 -3.97 -15.48
N SER A 278 0.90 -3.38 -14.58
CA SER A 278 1.42 -3.01 -13.26
C SER A 278 0.98 -4.06 -12.23
N PHE A 279 1.81 -4.31 -11.23
CA PHE A 279 1.62 -5.43 -10.30
C PHE A 279 1.69 -4.99 -8.89
N TRP A 280 0.84 -5.61 -8.11
CA TRP A 280 0.71 -5.34 -6.72
C TRP A 280 0.57 -6.65 -5.94
N SER A 281 1.19 -6.70 -4.77
CA SER A 281 1.31 -7.93 -4.03
C SER A 281 1.16 -7.67 -2.54
N THR A 282 0.08 -8.18 -1.96
CA THR A 282 -0.17 -8.12 -0.51
C THR A 282 0.49 -9.30 0.17
N PHE A 283 1.63 -9.09 0.83
CA PHE A 283 2.31 -10.19 1.50
C PHE A 283 3.11 -9.81 2.72
N ALA A 284 3.02 -10.67 3.74
CA ALA A 284 3.98 -10.75 4.81
C ALA A 284 5.27 -11.48 4.35
N ARG A 285 6.44 -11.06 4.83
CA ARG A 285 7.76 -11.72 4.77
C ARG A 285 8.44 -11.91 3.41
N LEU A 286 7.80 -11.50 2.33
CA LEU A 286 8.25 -11.78 0.97
C LEU A 286 9.58 -11.09 0.62
N LEU A 287 9.92 -9.99 1.27
CA LEU A 287 11.00 -9.14 0.77
C LEU A 287 12.38 -9.39 1.39
N LEU A 288 12.56 -10.41 2.24
CA LEU A 288 13.92 -10.78 2.67
C LEU A 288 14.48 -11.91 1.79
N LEU A 289 13.85 -13.09 1.81
CA LEU A 289 14.31 -14.25 1.03
C LEU A 289 13.72 -14.29 -0.38
N HIS A 290 12.49 -13.78 -0.55
CA HIS A 290 11.80 -13.80 -1.83
C HIS A 290 12.06 -12.56 -2.71
N TYR A 291 12.77 -11.56 -2.17
CA TYR A 291 13.05 -10.30 -2.86
C TYR A 291 13.69 -10.46 -4.23
N PRO A 292 14.71 -11.33 -4.45
CA PRO A 292 15.29 -11.51 -5.78
C PRO A 292 14.25 -11.91 -6.83
N PHE A 293 13.29 -12.77 -6.47
CA PHE A 293 12.24 -13.22 -7.39
C PHE A 293 11.21 -12.13 -7.70
N VAL A 294 10.89 -11.28 -6.73
CA VAL A 294 10.00 -10.12 -6.95
C VAL A 294 10.68 -9.06 -7.77
N ARG A 295 11.94 -8.76 -7.44
CA ARG A 295 12.77 -7.80 -8.14
C ARG A 295 12.93 -8.17 -9.61
N ALA A 296 13.16 -9.46 -9.89
CA ALA A 296 13.20 -10.01 -11.25
C ALA A 296 11.92 -9.72 -12.05
N LEU A 297 10.76 -9.59 -11.41
CA LEU A 297 9.53 -9.22 -12.13
C LEU A 297 9.59 -7.82 -12.74
N VAL A 298 10.28 -6.87 -12.09
CA VAL A 298 10.47 -5.52 -12.62
C VAL A 298 11.65 -5.47 -13.60
N GLU A 299 12.73 -6.17 -13.25
CA GLU A 299 13.96 -6.29 -14.06
C GLU A 299 13.68 -6.88 -15.44
N GLU A 300 12.92 -7.98 -15.49
CA GLU A 300 12.49 -8.66 -16.72
C GLU A 300 11.29 -7.94 -17.40
N ASN A 301 10.92 -6.75 -16.95
CA ASN A 301 9.80 -5.97 -17.45
C ASN A 301 8.45 -6.72 -17.44
N HIS A 302 8.23 -7.66 -16.51
CA HIS A 302 6.88 -8.21 -16.31
C HIS A 302 5.97 -7.14 -15.74
N PHE A 303 6.49 -6.23 -14.91
CA PHE A 303 5.73 -5.17 -14.26
C PHE A 303 6.49 -3.85 -14.16
N ASP A 304 5.77 -2.72 -14.24
CA ASP A 304 6.37 -1.38 -14.09
C ASP A 304 6.89 -1.10 -12.69
N PHE A 305 6.22 -1.64 -11.68
CA PHE A 305 6.58 -1.52 -10.27
C PHE A 305 5.93 -2.67 -9.50
N VAL A 306 6.44 -2.89 -8.28
CA VAL A 306 5.82 -3.78 -7.29
C VAL A 306 5.76 -3.08 -5.96
N VAL A 307 4.61 -3.14 -5.28
CA VAL A 307 4.53 -2.85 -3.85
C VAL A 307 4.28 -4.15 -3.09
N GLY A 308 5.05 -4.37 -2.02
CA GLY A 308 4.93 -5.51 -1.13
C GLY A 308 5.23 -5.12 0.32
N PHE A 309 5.09 -6.07 1.26
CA PHE A 309 5.35 -5.80 2.67
C PHE A 309 6.44 -6.72 3.24
N THR A 310 7.23 -6.18 4.18
CA THR A 310 8.39 -6.88 4.76
C THR A 310 8.07 -7.53 6.11
N ALA A 311 6.95 -7.18 6.75
CA ALA A 311 6.60 -7.71 8.07
C ALA A 311 6.21 -9.20 8.04
N ASP A 312 6.43 -9.89 9.15
CA ASP A 312 6.00 -11.28 9.38
C ASP A 312 4.49 -11.49 9.33
N THR A 313 3.73 -10.42 9.58
CA THR A 313 2.28 -10.41 9.50
C THR A 313 1.81 -9.13 8.82
N VAL A 314 0.83 -9.30 7.94
CA VAL A 314 0.07 -8.20 7.35
C VAL A 314 -1.28 -8.20 8.04
N VAL A 315 -1.75 -7.03 8.44
CA VAL A 315 -3.10 -6.86 9.00
C VAL A 315 -3.96 -6.19 7.91
N PRO A 316 -4.79 -6.94 7.15
CA PRO A 316 -5.55 -6.40 6.02
C PRO A 316 -6.34 -5.14 6.38
N ARG A 317 -7.06 -5.14 7.51
CA ARG A 317 -7.81 -3.97 7.99
C ARG A 317 -6.97 -2.71 8.17
N ALA A 318 -5.70 -2.86 8.54
CA ALA A 318 -4.79 -1.71 8.69
C ALA A 318 -4.30 -1.23 7.32
N ILE A 319 -3.93 -2.14 6.43
CA ILE A 319 -3.27 -1.80 5.16
C ILE A 319 -4.26 -1.43 4.05
N ASN A 320 -5.47 -2.01 4.03
CA ASN A 320 -6.42 -1.92 2.93
C ASN A 320 -6.88 -0.49 2.62
N PRO A 321 -7.17 0.39 3.60
CA PRO A 321 -7.52 1.77 3.31
C PRO A 321 -6.39 2.53 2.61
N THR A 322 -5.15 2.29 3.05
CA THR A 322 -3.95 2.96 2.50
C THR A 322 -3.63 2.46 1.10
N LEU A 323 -3.69 1.15 0.94
CA LEU A 323 -3.61 0.51 -0.35
C LEU A 323 -4.66 1.05 -1.33
N LEU A 324 -5.92 1.13 -0.91
CA LEU A 324 -6.98 1.62 -1.75
C LEU A 324 -6.66 3.04 -2.22
N ASN A 325 -6.23 3.91 -1.31
CA ASN A 325 -5.81 5.27 -1.66
C ASN A 325 -4.66 5.27 -2.67
N PHE A 326 -3.66 4.40 -2.49
CA PHE A 326 -2.56 4.26 -3.43
C PHE A 326 -3.02 3.79 -4.82
N VAL A 327 -3.87 2.76 -4.89
CA VAL A 327 -4.45 2.26 -6.15
C VAL A 327 -5.27 3.36 -6.84
N MET A 328 -6.08 4.09 -6.09
CA MET A 328 -6.85 5.22 -6.62
C MET A 328 -5.94 6.34 -7.11
N SER A 329 -4.92 6.73 -6.34
CA SER A 329 -3.90 7.71 -6.77
C SER A 329 -3.26 7.34 -8.10
N VAL A 330 -2.85 6.08 -8.25
CA VAL A 330 -2.09 5.62 -9.42
C VAL A 330 -2.99 5.47 -10.65
N TYR A 331 -4.08 4.71 -10.55
CA TYR A 331 -4.89 4.29 -11.70
C TYR A 331 -6.09 5.19 -11.98
N VAL A 332 -6.55 5.93 -10.97
CA VAL A 332 -7.77 6.74 -11.07
C VAL A 332 -7.43 8.23 -11.12
N HIS A 333 -6.43 8.69 -10.36
CA HIS A 333 -6.00 10.09 -10.29
C HIS A 333 -4.76 10.40 -11.16
N GLY A 334 -4.31 9.46 -11.98
CA GLY A 334 -3.26 9.68 -12.97
C GLY A 334 -1.85 9.90 -12.40
N ARG A 335 -1.58 9.51 -11.14
CA ARG A 335 -0.26 9.66 -10.50
C ARG A 335 0.73 8.56 -10.82
N ARG A 336 0.45 7.76 -11.84
CA ARG A 336 1.35 6.70 -12.33
C ARG A 336 2.75 7.22 -12.65
N ASN A 337 2.86 8.40 -13.28
CA ASN A 337 4.14 9.03 -13.62
C ASN A 337 4.94 9.51 -12.38
N SER A 338 4.30 9.55 -11.22
CA SER A 338 4.86 9.95 -9.92
C SER A 338 4.64 8.84 -8.88
N ILE A 339 4.84 7.58 -9.28
CA ILE A 339 4.53 6.40 -8.45
C ILE A 339 5.22 6.46 -7.08
N PHE A 340 6.45 6.95 -7.03
CA PHE A 340 7.20 7.11 -5.79
C PHE A 340 6.55 8.12 -4.84
N ASP A 341 6.13 9.28 -5.37
CA ASP A 341 5.48 10.31 -4.57
C ASP A 341 4.11 9.84 -4.07
N ALA A 342 3.32 9.17 -4.92
CA ALA A 342 2.06 8.55 -4.53
C ALA A 342 2.28 7.51 -3.41
N PHE A 343 3.31 6.66 -3.54
CA PHE A 343 3.66 5.67 -2.54
C PHE A 343 4.02 6.29 -1.19
N VAL A 344 4.94 7.26 -1.17
CA VAL A 344 5.37 7.94 0.07
C VAL A 344 4.23 8.75 0.68
N GLU A 345 3.37 9.33 -0.14
CA GLU A 345 2.21 10.09 0.33
C GLU A 345 1.15 9.20 0.94
N ASP A 346 0.66 8.22 0.18
CA ASP A 346 -0.46 7.38 0.60
C ASP A 346 -0.04 6.50 1.78
N PHE A 347 1.09 5.79 1.69
CA PHE A 347 1.57 4.95 2.80
C PHE A 347 2.24 5.71 3.96
N GLY A 348 2.61 6.98 3.75
CA GLY A 348 3.20 7.82 4.79
C GLY A 348 2.16 8.56 5.65
N ARG A 349 0.99 8.88 5.07
CA ARG A 349 -0.11 9.57 5.78
C ARG A 349 -0.74 8.68 6.85
N PHE A 350 -0.97 7.42 6.52
CA PHE A 350 -1.63 6.49 7.43
C PHE A 350 -0.62 5.70 8.26
N GLN A 351 -1.07 5.15 9.40
CA GLN A 351 -0.25 4.35 10.31
C GLN A 351 -0.10 2.83 9.99
N PRO A 352 -0.52 2.23 8.84
CA PRO A 352 -0.32 0.78 8.66
C PRO A 352 1.15 0.38 8.62
N SER A 353 2.02 1.27 8.14
CA SER A 353 3.47 1.08 8.13
C SER A 353 4.07 1.02 9.53
N VAL A 354 3.29 1.29 10.59
CA VAL A 354 3.64 0.93 11.96
C VAL A 354 3.78 -0.58 12.07
N PHE A 355 2.78 -1.36 11.67
CA PHE A 355 2.80 -2.81 11.88
C PHE A 355 3.43 -3.56 10.72
N THR A 356 3.33 -2.97 9.53
CA THR A 356 3.58 -3.67 8.28
C THR A 356 4.39 -2.75 7.36
N PRO A 357 5.73 -2.71 7.50
CA PRO A 357 6.56 -1.89 6.64
C PRO A 357 6.38 -2.33 5.19
N VAL A 358 6.39 -1.35 4.30
CA VAL A 358 6.00 -1.51 2.91
C VAL A 358 7.17 -1.13 2.02
N VAL A 359 7.40 -1.88 0.95
CA VAL A 359 8.46 -1.61 -0.01
C VAL A 359 7.86 -1.39 -1.38
N LEU A 360 8.35 -0.35 -2.06
CA LEU A 360 8.13 -0.11 -3.48
C LEU A 360 9.41 -0.49 -4.24
N ILE A 361 9.28 -1.37 -5.23
CA ILE A 361 10.32 -1.71 -6.22
C ILE A 361 9.92 -1.08 -7.54
N THR A 362 10.79 -0.29 -8.15
CA THR A 362 10.51 0.45 -9.39
C THR A 362 11.80 0.69 -10.19
N PRO A 363 11.75 0.93 -11.50
CA PRO A 363 12.88 1.47 -12.25
C PRO A 363 13.32 2.81 -11.66
N LYS A 364 14.62 3.06 -11.54
CA LYS A 364 15.15 4.27 -10.88
C LYS A 364 14.75 5.57 -11.57
N ALA A 365 14.55 5.53 -12.90
CA ALA A 365 14.03 6.67 -13.65
C ALA A 365 12.69 7.17 -13.08
N ALA A 366 11.82 6.26 -12.62
CA ALA A 366 10.53 6.58 -12.00
C ALA A 366 10.67 7.38 -10.68
N ARG A 367 11.77 7.21 -9.96
CA ARG A 367 12.03 7.91 -8.68
C ARG A 367 12.33 9.39 -8.86
N THR A 368 12.91 9.77 -10.00
CA THR A 368 13.39 11.15 -10.20
C THR A 368 12.32 12.12 -10.68
N GLY A 369 11.16 11.62 -11.12
CA GLY A 369 10.07 12.42 -11.67
C GLY A 369 10.42 13.23 -12.93
N LYS A 370 11.66 13.14 -13.43
CA LYS A 370 12.09 13.82 -14.65
C LYS A 370 11.51 13.08 -15.84
N ARG A 371 10.39 13.60 -16.38
CA ARG A 371 9.92 13.22 -17.71
C ARG A 371 11.04 13.47 -18.72
N SER A 372 11.32 12.48 -19.56
CA SER A 372 11.90 12.76 -20.86
C SER A 372 10.91 13.68 -21.58
N VAL A 373 11.38 14.88 -21.95
CA VAL A 373 10.55 15.93 -22.60
C VAL A 373 10.03 15.48 -23.97
N ASP A 374 10.57 14.37 -24.50
CA ASP A 374 10.36 13.94 -25.89
C ASP A 374 9.38 12.77 -26.05
N SER A 375 8.65 12.34 -25.00
CA SER A 375 7.65 11.26 -25.12
C SER A 375 6.23 11.79 -25.41
N PRO A 376 5.69 11.62 -26.64
CA PRO A 376 4.48 12.35 -27.09
C PRO A 376 3.14 11.82 -26.57
N ALA A 377 3.11 10.87 -25.65
CA ALA A 377 1.87 10.34 -25.09
C ALA A 377 2.07 10.05 -23.60
N GLY A 378 1.21 10.62 -22.75
CA GLY A 378 1.33 10.70 -21.29
C GLY A 378 1.36 9.40 -20.49
N GLY A 379 1.55 8.24 -21.12
CA GLY A 379 1.89 7.00 -20.43
C GLY A 379 3.33 7.02 -19.91
N LEU A 380 3.63 6.20 -18.90
CA LEU A 380 4.99 5.73 -18.63
C LEU A 380 5.46 4.87 -19.81
N ASN A 381 5.56 5.45 -21.00
CA ASN A 381 6.35 4.89 -22.08
C ASN A 381 7.80 5.18 -21.71
N PHE A 382 8.29 4.53 -20.64
CA PHE A 382 9.70 4.26 -20.54
C PHE A 382 10.07 3.69 -21.90
N ALA A 383 10.90 4.39 -22.65
CA ALA A 383 11.37 3.94 -23.95
C ALA A 383 11.96 2.55 -23.72
N ARG A 384 11.13 1.52 -23.94
CA ARG A 384 11.41 0.10 -23.82
C ARG A 384 12.22 -0.25 -25.07
N ALA A 385 13.32 0.48 -25.28
CA ALA A 385 14.44 -0.06 -26.02
C ALA A 385 14.65 -1.44 -25.39
N GLN A 386 14.71 -2.47 -26.21
CA GLN A 386 14.65 -3.89 -25.83
C GLN A 386 15.80 -4.35 -24.89
N GLY A 387 16.47 -3.42 -24.21
CA GLY A 387 17.41 -3.66 -23.14
C GLY A 387 16.73 -3.99 -21.82
N GLU A 388 17.38 -4.88 -21.10
CA GLU A 388 17.14 -5.22 -19.71
C GLU A 388 17.15 -3.95 -18.83
N ILE A 389 16.17 -3.79 -17.93
CA ILE A 389 16.19 -2.69 -16.95
C ILE A 389 17.22 -3.06 -15.88
N THR A 390 18.41 -2.49 -15.97
CA THR A 390 19.50 -2.79 -15.02
C THR A 390 19.50 -1.89 -13.80
N ASP A 391 18.85 -0.72 -13.85
CA ASP A 391 18.86 0.28 -12.76
C ASP A 391 17.50 0.34 -12.06
N LEU A 392 17.29 -0.59 -11.13
CA LEU A 392 16.14 -0.62 -10.23
C LEU A 392 16.43 0.10 -8.91
N THR A 393 15.38 0.63 -8.30
CA THR A 393 15.41 1.12 -6.92
C THR A 393 14.29 0.42 -6.14
N ALA A 394 14.63 -0.04 -4.95
CA ALA A 394 13.65 -0.51 -3.98
C ALA A 394 13.75 0.34 -2.72
N VAL A 395 12.61 0.80 -2.22
CA VAL A 395 12.52 1.72 -1.09
C VAL A 395 11.54 1.17 -0.07
N SER A 396 12.02 1.00 1.15
CA SER A 396 11.21 0.65 2.31
C SER A 396 10.70 1.92 2.99
N LEU A 397 9.40 1.99 3.25
CA LEU A 397 8.74 3.04 4.03
C LEU A 397 8.29 2.45 5.37
N GLN A 398 8.67 3.13 6.45
CA GLN A 398 8.39 2.73 7.82
C GLN A 398 7.80 3.90 8.61
N TYR A 399 6.89 3.58 9.53
CA TYR A 399 6.37 4.57 10.47
C TYR A 399 7.17 4.55 11.76
N SER A 400 7.48 5.73 12.27
CA SER A 400 8.12 5.91 13.56
C SER A 400 7.10 5.84 14.68
N ILE A 401 7.34 4.95 15.64
CA ILE A 401 6.75 5.06 16.97
C ILE A 401 7.82 5.70 17.84
N PRO A 402 7.73 6.99 18.20
CA PRO A 402 8.85 7.72 18.81
C PRO A 402 9.53 7.02 19.99
N ARG A 403 8.78 6.27 20.81
CA ARG A 403 9.29 5.52 21.97
C ARG A 403 9.80 4.11 21.67
N LEU A 404 9.22 3.43 20.67
CA LEU A 404 9.47 2.00 20.42
C LEU A 404 10.31 1.75 19.17
N ARG A 405 10.17 2.63 18.17
CA ARG A 405 10.83 2.57 16.88
C ARG A 405 11.10 3.99 16.34
N PRO A 406 12.07 4.72 16.90
CA PRO A 406 12.45 6.01 16.34
C PRO A 406 12.90 5.83 14.89
N TRP A 407 12.33 6.63 13.99
CA TRP A 407 12.60 6.57 12.54
C TRP A 407 12.24 5.24 11.86
N GLY A 408 11.38 4.43 12.49
CA GLY A 408 11.04 3.08 12.05
C GLY A 408 12.05 2.01 12.48
N MET A 409 13.19 2.39 13.05
CA MET A 409 14.27 1.47 13.43
C MET A 409 14.06 0.87 14.82
N PRO A 410 14.55 -0.36 15.10
CA PRO A 410 14.46 -0.95 16.43
C PRO A 410 15.18 -0.09 17.49
N VAL A 411 14.69 -0.11 18.72
CA VAL A 411 15.38 0.51 19.86
C VAL A 411 16.57 -0.34 20.32
N PRO A 412 17.66 0.28 20.80
CA PRO A 412 18.79 -0.44 21.35
C PRO A 412 18.42 -1.19 22.64
N GLN A 413 19.15 -2.27 22.93
CA GLN A 413 19.02 -3.05 24.16
C GLN A 413 20.07 -2.65 25.18
N CYS A 414 19.66 -2.47 26.44
CA CYS A 414 20.59 -2.15 27.51
C CYS A 414 21.54 -3.33 27.81
N MET A 415 22.85 -3.11 27.61
CA MET A 415 23.91 -4.10 27.84
C MET A 415 24.58 -4.00 29.22
N GLN A 416 24.00 -3.26 30.16
CA GLN A 416 24.56 -3.18 31.50
C GLN A 416 24.30 -4.49 32.25
N GLY A 417 25.34 -5.07 32.88
CA GLY A 417 25.24 -6.38 33.54
C GLY A 417 24.21 -6.45 34.69
N THR A 418 23.77 -5.31 35.22
CA THR A 418 22.70 -5.21 36.23
C THR A 418 21.30 -5.29 35.64
N CYS A 419 21.13 -5.02 34.35
CA CYS A 419 19.94 -5.41 33.63
C CYS A 419 20.08 -6.90 33.31
N ALA A 420 18.98 -7.66 33.28
CA ALA A 420 18.98 -9.04 32.80
C ALA A 420 19.33 -9.18 31.29
N GLY A 421 20.04 -8.20 30.73
CA GLY A 421 20.83 -8.31 29.52
C GLY A 421 20.08 -8.15 28.22
N ARG A 422 18.89 -7.50 28.20
CA ARG A 422 18.08 -7.29 26.97
C ARG A 422 16.90 -6.30 27.12
N SER A 423 16.84 -5.47 28.17
CA SER A 423 15.70 -4.54 28.29
C SER A 423 15.72 -3.52 27.13
N PRO A 424 14.65 -3.42 26.32
CA PRO A 424 14.56 -2.37 25.30
C PRO A 424 14.61 -1.01 25.99
N MET A 425 15.37 -0.08 25.42
CA MET A 425 15.46 1.28 25.96
C MET A 425 14.29 2.13 25.48
N ASP A 426 13.79 3.00 26.35
CA ASP A 426 12.81 4.01 25.99
C ASP A 426 13.47 5.10 25.16
N ALA A 427 12.88 5.40 24.00
CA ALA A 427 13.34 6.47 23.13
C ALA A 427 12.61 7.78 23.43
N THR A 428 13.37 8.87 23.49
CA THR A 428 12.87 10.25 23.56
C THR A 428 13.41 11.01 22.36
N GLN A 429 12.55 11.30 21.38
CA GLN A 429 12.91 12.09 20.22
C GLN A 429 12.97 13.59 20.56
N HIS A 430 13.92 14.29 19.96
CA HIS A 430 13.99 15.74 20.08
C HIS A 430 12.80 16.41 19.38
N GLU A 431 12.00 17.16 20.13
CA GLU A 431 10.62 17.56 19.78
C GLU A 431 10.48 18.31 18.43
N ARG A 432 11.47 19.15 18.07
CA ARG A 432 11.32 20.04 16.90
C ARG A 432 11.59 19.38 15.56
N THR A 433 12.55 18.46 15.50
CA THR A 433 13.06 17.95 14.22
C THR A 433 12.87 16.46 14.07
N ALA A 434 12.64 15.74 15.17
CA ALA A 434 12.80 14.29 15.24
C ALA A 434 14.08 13.82 14.52
N SER A 435 15.13 14.65 14.45
CA SER A 435 16.40 14.32 13.80
C SER A 435 17.38 13.69 14.78
N ARG A 436 17.10 13.82 16.08
CA ARG A 436 17.90 13.27 17.18
C ARG A 436 17.03 12.46 18.12
N VAL A 437 17.59 11.38 18.65
CA VAL A 437 16.94 10.53 19.65
C VAL A 437 17.87 10.29 20.83
N LYS A 438 17.31 10.26 22.03
CA LYS A 438 18.00 9.83 23.24
C LYS A 438 17.35 8.57 23.76
N PHE A 439 18.14 7.61 24.24
CA PHE A 439 17.64 6.38 24.83
C PHE A 439 17.86 6.37 26.34
N SER A 440 16.90 5.85 27.08
CA SER A 440 17.01 5.59 28.52
C SER A 440 16.56 4.19 28.87
N CYS A 441 17.35 3.45 29.64
CA CYS A 441 16.95 2.15 30.14
C CYS A 441 15.98 2.33 31.31
N PRO A 442 14.75 1.78 31.25
CA PRO A 442 13.79 1.89 32.35
C PRO A 442 14.23 1.10 33.60
N THR A 443 15.13 0.12 33.46
CA THR A 443 15.55 -0.78 34.55
C THR A 443 16.71 -0.20 35.37
N CYS A 444 17.83 0.18 34.72
CA CYS A 444 19.02 0.69 35.43
C CYS A 444 19.19 2.20 35.35
N GLY A 445 18.35 2.90 34.58
CA GLY A 445 18.43 4.34 34.40
C GLY A 445 19.56 4.83 33.49
N ARG A 446 20.39 3.95 32.89
CA ARG A 446 21.43 4.34 31.92
C ARG A 446 20.83 5.13 30.77
N ARG A 447 21.51 6.19 30.34
CA ARG A 447 21.07 7.07 29.24
C ARG A 447 22.17 7.22 28.22
N THR A 448 21.81 7.28 26.95
CA THR A 448 22.74 7.66 25.87
C THR A 448 22.84 9.18 25.76
N GLY A 449 23.83 9.66 24.99
CA GLY A 449 23.76 10.98 24.36
C GLY A 449 22.60 11.09 23.36
N TYR A 450 22.45 12.26 22.76
CA TYR A 450 21.59 12.39 21.57
C TYR A 450 22.31 11.77 20.38
N LEU A 451 21.62 10.89 19.66
CA LEU A 451 22.09 10.25 18.45
C LEU A 451 21.39 10.89 17.27
N GLU A 452 22.16 11.21 16.24
CA GLU A 452 21.63 11.73 14.99
C GLU A 452 20.96 10.62 14.19
N ARG A 453 19.93 10.99 13.43
CA ARG A 453 19.33 10.12 12.44
C ARG A 453 20.36 9.85 11.35
N PRO A 454 20.64 8.58 11.01
CA PRO A 454 21.49 8.26 9.88
C PRO A 454 21.01 8.94 8.60
N GLU A 455 21.94 9.50 7.82
CA GLU A 455 21.61 10.26 6.59
C GLU A 455 20.87 9.44 5.54
N TRP A 456 21.09 8.12 5.54
CA TRP A 456 20.42 7.18 4.64
C TRP A 456 18.94 6.95 5.00
N ILE A 457 18.49 7.37 6.19
CA ILE A 457 17.07 7.38 6.58
C ILE A 457 16.48 8.75 6.25
N LYS A 458 15.60 8.78 5.25
CA LYS A 458 15.03 10.01 4.71
C LYS A 458 13.64 10.25 5.32
N PRO A 459 13.29 11.47 5.76
CA PRO A 459 11.96 11.78 6.23
C PRO A 459 10.99 11.83 5.04
N SER A 460 9.77 11.32 5.22
CA SER A 460 8.68 11.62 4.31
C SER A 460 8.31 13.10 4.39
N LYS A 461 7.93 13.68 3.26
CA LYS A 461 7.36 15.04 3.21
C LYS A 461 5.93 15.10 3.73
N THR A 462 5.23 13.95 3.75
CA THR A 462 3.78 13.89 4.00
C THR A 462 3.43 13.62 5.45
N SER A 463 4.36 13.07 6.21
CA SER A 463 4.19 12.80 7.64
C SER A 463 5.53 12.93 8.34
N ARG A 464 5.54 13.69 9.45
CA ARG A 464 6.73 13.83 10.32
C ARG A 464 7.18 12.51 10.95
N PHE A 465 6.32 11.51 10.95
CA PHE A 465 6.59 10.19 11.53
C PHE A 465 6.88 9.13 10.48
N ALA A 466 6.73 9.40 9.19
CA ALA A 466 7.06 8.44 8.14
C ALA A 466 8.51 8.67 7.65
N TYR A 467 9.26 7.58 7.51
CA TYR A 467 10.64 7.60 7.07
C TYR A 467 10.86 6.50 6.03
N TYR A 468 11.76 6.72 5.09
CA TYR A 468 12.10 5.73 4.08
C TYR A 468 13.60 5.59 3.88
N HIS A 469 14.02 4.40 3.42
CA HIS A 469 15.40 4.06 3.12
C HIS A 469 15.45 3.07 1.96
N ASP A 470 16.62 2.86 1.37
CA ASP A 470 16.79 1.88 0.29
C ASP A 470 16.65 0.44 0.83
N HIS A 471 16.18 -0.48 -0.01
CA HIS A 471 15.90 -1.87 0.35
C HIS A 471 16.54 -2.85 -0.65
N PRO A 472 17.13 -3.98 -0.21
CA PRO A 472 17.54 -4.22 1.17
C PRO A 472 18.55 -3.17 1.63
N LEU A 473 18.83 -3.14 2.93
CA LEU A 473 19.90 -2.30 3.45
C LEU A 473 21.24 -2.75 2.87
N SER A 474 22.17 -1.82 2.66
CA SER A 474 23.56 -2.19 2.36
C SER A 474 24.19 -2.96 3.52
N GLU A 475 25.28 -3.67 3.26
CA GLU A 475 26.01 -4.40 4.32
C GLU A 475 26.44 -3.46 5.46
N ASP A 476 26.93 -2.26 5.14
CA ASP A 476 27.29 -1.24 6.14
C ASP A 476 26.06 -0.76 6.95
N GLN A 477 24.91 -0.56 6.30
CA GLN A 477 23.68 -0.15 6.96
C GLN A 477 23.11 -1.27 7.85
N ALA A 478 23.20 -2.52 7.39
CA ALA A 478 22.78 -3.68 8.16
C ALA A 478 23.68 -3.90 9.38
N THR A 479 25.01 -3.80 9.20
CA THR A 479 25.99 -3.83 10.29
C THR A 479 25.75 -2.70 11.28
N PHE A 480 25.52 -1.48 10.79
CA PHE A 480 25.14 -0.35 11.63
C PHE A 480 23.89 -0.65 12.45
N LEU A 481 22.86 -1.28 11.89
CA LEU A 481 21.67 -1.63 12.66
C LEU A 481 21.90 -2.76 13.67
N GLN A 482 22.80 -3.71 13.38
CA GLN A 482 23.19 -4.74 14.35
C GLN A 482 23.93 -4.11 15.53
N ASP A 483 24.86 -3.19 15.26
CA ASP A 483 25.56 -2.40 16.27
C ASP A 483 24.63 -1.43 17.00
N TRP A 484 23.65 -0.88 16.30
CA TRP A 484 22.61 -0.03 16.87
C TRP A 484 21.80 -0.78 17.92
N VAL A 485 21.55 -2.08 17.78
CA VAL A 485 20.87 -2.85 18.83
C VAL A 485 21.74 -2.95 20.09
N ASN A 486 23.05 -2.73 20.00
CA ASN A 486 24.01 -2.83 21.09
C ASN A 486 24.44 -1.44 21.60
N VAL A 487 23.89 -0.98 22.75
CA VAL A 487 24.18 0.37 23.32
C VAL A 487 25.67 0.69 23.48
N ASN A 488 26.50 -0.29 23.81
CA ASN A 488 27.94 -0.07 23.97
C ASN A 488 28.65 0.24 22.64
N ALA A 489 28.12 -0.22 21.51
CA ALA A 489 28.63 0.10 20.18
C ALA A 489 28.18 1.51 19.77
N ILE A 490 26.95 1.90 20.13
CA ILE A 490 26.41 3.24 19.88
C ILE A 490 27.29 4.35 20.50
N GLU A 491 27.76 4.18 21.73
CA GLU A 491 28.56 5.22 22.40
C GLU A 491 29.86 5.54 21.64
N LYS A 492 30.44 4.56 20.95
CA LYS A 492 31.62 4.76 20.07
C LYS A 492 31.33 5.67 18.87
N HIS A 493 30.08 5.71 18.41
CA HIS A 493 29.66 6.57 17.30
C HIS A 493 29.21 7.97 17.75
N SER A 494 29.15 8.22 19.06
CA SER A 494 28.68 9.48 19.63
C SER A 494 29.79 10.41 20.13
N GLU A 495 31.04 9.97 20.07
CA GLU A 495 32.19 10.85 20.31
C GLU A 495 32.45 11.70 19.06
N PRO A 496 32.44 13.05 19.19
CA PRO A 496 32.57 13.98 18.06
C PRO A 496 33.97 14.02 17.43
#